data_AF-A0A539DPS2-F1
#
_entry.id   AF-A0A539DPS2-F1
#
_cell.length_a   1.000
_cell.length_b   1.000
_cell.length_c   1.000
_cell.angle_alpha   90.00
_cell.angle_beta   90.00
_cell.angle_gamma   90.00
#
_symmetry.space_group_name_H-M   'P 1'
#
loop_
_entity.id
_entity.type
_entity.pdbx_description
1 polymer ?
#
loop_
_entity_poly.entity_id
_entity_poly.type
_entity_poly.pdbx_seq_one_letter_code
_entity_poly.pdbx_strand_id
1 'polypeptide(L)'
;MPLSKSAGSGFGGLCHTGGGFEHVRVGRGLLDAREMSVLGRLDELTVQSPSIFPDDEVAKAAKSSLLKASKVRSRKQACDDVPELGVALANGDTTGERVDTFVKAATGLTSDELGRVGEHGGLIAAAAANSSDRQYRETIERIVGRARVDDGLDRLAQQRKAARLRCWVGADGMWNLAGKLDPVRGSELEGRLRATIEALFHGHTPDDAPTDALERKDHLAALALIAIVEGTAPATAGPDVTVLIDETSLLDGCRHDHSIIDAGLGRFGLPIETVRRWACLGTITPVVVAADG
;
A
#
# COMPACT_ATOMS: atom_id res chain seq x y z
N MET A 1 40.55 45.90 -21.73
CA MET A 1 39.74 46.06 -20.51
C MET A 1 38.53 46.92 -20.83
N PRO A 2 37.31 46.63 -20.35
CA PRO A 2 36.54 45.36 -20.34
C PRO A 2 35.24 45.51 -21.19
N LEU A 3 34.71 44.46 -21.84
CA LEU A 3 33.70 43.49 -21.37
C LEU A 3 32.36 44.08 -20.88
N SER A 4 31.31 43.78 -21.66
CA SER A 4 30.00 43.21 -21.29
C SER A 4 29.33 43.62 -19.97
N LYS A 5 28.04 43.99 -20.06
CA LYS A 5 26.96 43.42 -19.22
C LYS A 5 25.59 43.64 -19.87
N SER A 6 25.08 42.61 -20.55
CA SER A 6 23.63 42.41 -20.70
C SER A 6 23.12 41.74 -19.41
N ALA A 7 22.28 42.46 -18.66
CA ALA A 7 21.30 41.84 -17.79
C ALA A 7 20.19 41.31 -18.72
N GLY A 8 19.77 40.05 -18.70
CA GLY A 8 19.41 39.25 -17.55
C GLY A 8 17.97 38.78 -17.77
N SER A 9 17.73 37.93 -18.77
CA SER A 9 16.46 37.22 -18.95
C SER A 9 16.57 35.83 -18.30
N GLY A 10 16.53 35.81 -16.97
CA GLY A 10 16.23 34.61 -16.21
C GLY A 10 14.71 34.49 -16.02
N PHE A 11 14.21 33.25 -15.99
CA PHE A 11 12.82 32.81 -15.79
C PHE A 11 11.95 32.64 -17.05
N GLY A 12 12.09 31.48 -17.69
CA GLY A 12 11.12 30.99 -18.69
C GLY A 12 11.22 29.50 -19.04
N GLY A 13 11.94 28.67 -18.28
CA GLY A 13 12.32 27.32 -18.70
C GLY A 13 11.58 26.14 -18.05
N LEU A 14 10.82 26.35 -16.97
CA LEU A 14 10.27 25.25 -16.16
C LEU A 14 8.80 24.87 -16.51
N CYS A 15 8.09 25.68 -17.29
CA CYS A 15 6.69 25.44 -17.64
C CYS A 15 6.49 24.54 -18.87
N HIS A 16 7.52 24.28 -19.68
CA HIS A 16 7.37 23.50 -20.92
C HIS A 16 7.55 21.98 -20.74
N THR A 17 8.27 21.54 -19.71
CA THR A 17 8.54 20.11 -19.49
C THR A 17 7.41 19.40 -18.74
N GLY A 18 6.67 20.10 -17.88
CA GLY A 18 5.53 19.56 -17.13
C GLY A 18 4.39 19.07 -18.04
N GLY A 19 4.00 19.88 -19.03
CA GLY A 19 2.98 19.50 -20.01
C GLY A 19 3.40 18.32 -20.91
N GLY A 20 4.70 18.17 -21.17
CA GLY A 20 5.22 17.02 -21.92
C GLY A 20 4.97 15.68 -21.22
N PHE A 21 5.20 15.61 -19.91
CA PHE A 21 4.90 14.40 -19.13
C PHE A 21 3.40 14.14 -18.98
N GLU A 22 2.58 15.19 -18.97
CA GLU A 22 1.13 15.07 -19.00
C GLU A 22 0.64 14.39 -20.29
N HIS A 23 1.13 14.83 -21.46
CA HIS A 23 0.80 14.18 -22.73
C HIS A 23 1.25 12.71 -22.79
N VAL A 24 2.42 12.39 -22.23
CA VAL A 24 2.89 11.00 -22.13
C VAL A 24 1.96 10.17 -21.22
N ARG A 25 1.52 10.75 -20.09
CA ARG A 25 0.56 10.11 -19.17
C ARG A 25 -0.76 9.80 -19.88
N VAL A 26 -1.33 10.79 -20.58
CA VAL A 26 -2.55 10.64 -21.39
C VAL A 26 -2.38 9.54 -22.44
N GLY A 27 -1.27 9.57 -23.19
CA GLY A 27 -0.96 8.55 -24.19
C GLY A 27 -0.87 7.14 -23.62
N ARG A 28 -0.27 6.97 -22.44
CA ARG A 28 -0.24 5.67 -21.74
C ARG A 28 -1.64 5.18 -21.37
N GLY A 29 -2.48 6.04 -20.79
CA GLY A 29 -3.86 5.69 -20.44
C GLY A 29 -4.69 5.24 -21.64
N LEU A 30 -4.59 5.97 -22.76
CA LEU A 30 -5.28 5.63 -24.00
C LEU A 30 -4.83 4.29 -24.57
N LEU A 31 -3.53 3.99 -24.54
CA LEU A 31 -2.99 2.71 -25.00
C LEU A 31 -3.42 1.56 -24.09
N ASP A 32 -3.34 1.73 -22.76
CA ASP A 32 -3.81 0.73 -21.79
C ASP A 32 -5.31 0.42 -22.00
N ALA A 33 -6.14 1.46 -22.20
CA ALA A 33 -7.57 1.31 -22.49
C ALA A 33 -7.82 0.59 -23.83
N ARG A 34 -6.99 0.86 -24.84
CA ARG A 34 -7.09 0.17 -26.14
C ARG A 34 -6.73 -1.31 -26.03
N GLU A 35 -5.69 -1.67 -25.27
CA GLU A 35 -5.33 -3.06 -25.01
C GLU A 35 -6.49 -3.81 -24.35
N MET A 36 -7.14 -3.20 -23.35
CA MET A 36 -8.32 -3.77 -22.70
C MET A 36 -9.50 -3.96 -23.66
N SER A 37 -9.76 -2.99 -24.55
CA SER A 37 -10.82 -3.09 -25.57
C SER A 37 -10.56 -4.24 -26.55
N VAL A 38 -9.32 -4.41 -26.99
CA VAL A 38 -8.92 -5.53 -27.88
C VAL A 38 -9.06 -6.86 -27.17
N LEU A 39 -8.64 -6.95 -25.90
CA LEU A 39 -8.83 -8.16 -25.09
C LEU A 39 -10.31 -8.50 -24.90
N GLY A 40 -11.16 -7.50 -24.63
CA GLY A 40 -12.61 -7.72 -24.53
C GLY A 40 -13.22 -8.28 -25.81
N ARG A 41 -12.73 -7.82 -26.97
CA ARG A 41 -13.15 -8.39 -28.26
C ARG A 41 -12.68 -9.84 -28.44
N LEU A 42 -11.49 -10.19 -27.96
CA LEU A 42 -11.03 -11.58 -27.97
C LEU A 42 -11.90 -12.45 -27.05
N ASP A 43 -12.26 -11.97 -25.87
CA ASP A 43 -13.16 -12.67 -24.95
C ASP A 43 -14.53 -12.96 -25.61
N GLU A 44 -15.12 -12.00 -26.33
CA GLU A 44 -16.37 -12.22 -27.09
C GLU A 44 -16.23 -13.32 -28.16
N LEU A 45 -15.08 -13.37 -28.84
CA LEU A 45 -14.83 -14.37 -29.88
C LEU A 45 -14.65 -15.79 -29.32
N THR A 46 -14.27 -15.94 -28.04
CA THR A 46 -14.17 -17.26 -27.40
C THR A 46 -15.51 -17.99 -27.36
N VAL A 47 -16.64 -17.28 -27.36
CA VAL A 47 -17.99 -17.85 -27.41
C VAL A 47 -18.21 -18.65 -28.70
N GLN A 48 -17.70 -18.15 -29.83
CA GLN A 48 -17.82 -18.79 -31.14
C GLN A 48 -16.67 -19.77 -31.42
N SER A 49 -15.50 -19.51 -30.83
CA SER A 49 -14.29 -20.29 -31.02
C SER A 49 -13.60 -20.56 -29.67
N PRO A 50 -14.00 -21.61 -28.94
CA PRO A 50 -13.46 -21.93 -27.61
C PRO A 50 -11.96 -22.26 -27.58
N SER A 51 -11.34 -22.49 -28.74
CA SER A 51 -9.89 -22.73 -28.87
C SER A 51 -9.04 -21.46 -28.77
N ILE A 52 -9.66 -20.28 -28.79
CA ILE A 52 -8.95 -19.00 -28.61
C ILE A 52 -8.61 -18.86 -27.12
N PHE A 53 -7.33 -18.64 -26.84
CA PHE A 53 -6.84 -18.30 -25.50
C PHE A 53 -6.42 -16.83 -25.50
N PRO A 54 -7.28 -15.89 -25.05
CA PRO A 54 -7.06 -14.47 -25.31
C PRO A 54 -5.75 -13.92 -24.73
N ASP A 55 -5.31 -14.39 -23.56
CA ASP A 55 -4.05 -13.97 -22.94
C ASP A 55 -2.83 -14.41 -23.77
N ASP A 56 -2.89 -15.60 -24.36
CA ASP A 56 -1.83 -16.11 -25.23
C ASP A 56 -1.79 -15.35 -26.57
N GLU A 57 -2.96 -15.04 -27.14
CA GLU A 57 -3.06 -14.20 -28.34
C GLU A 57 -2.52 -12.78 -28.10
N VAL A 58 -2.85 -12.15 -26.96
CA VAL A 58 -2.28 -10.86 -26.57
C VAL A 58 -0.78 -10.95 -26.36
N ALA A 59 -0.29 -11.97 -25.66
CA ALA A 59 1.15 -12.15 -25.43
C ALA A 59 1.92 -12.29 -26.74
N LYS A 60 1.43 -13.11 -27.68
CA LYS A 60 2.02 -13.30 -29.02
C LYS A 60 2.00 -12.00 -29.84
N ALA A 61 0.84 -11.36 -29.95
CA ALA A 61 0.68 -10.15 -30.78
C ALA A 61 1.50 -8.97 -30.25
N ALA A 62 1.52 -8.77 -28.94
CA ALA A 62 2.29 -7.71 -28.28
C ALA A 62 3.78 -8.05 -28.10
N LYS A 63 4.23 -9.25 -28.54
CA LYS A 63 5.59 -9.77 -28.32
C LYS A 63 6.01 -9.66 -26.86
N SER A 64 5.12 -10.08 -25.96
CA SER A 64 5.25 -9.93 -24.52
C SER A 64 5.05 -11.26 -23.79
N SER A 65 5.12 -11.25 -22.46
CA SER A 65 4.92 -12.46 -21.65
C SER A 65 3.44 -12.67 -21.30
N LEU A 66 3.05 -13.92 -21.05
CA LEU A 66 1.73 -14.25 -20.50
C LEU A 66 1.42 -13.45 -19.22
N LEU A 67 2.41 -13.26 -18.36
CA LEU A 67 2.30 -12.42 -17.16
C LEU A 67 1.88 -10.96 -17.47
N LYS A 68 2.36 -10.38 -18.58
CA LYS A 68 1.93 -9.05 -19.01
C LYS A 68 0.51 -9.08 -19.57
N ALA A 69 0.17 -10.08 -20.38
CA ALA A 69 -1.18 -10.24 -20.91
C ALA A 69 -2.23 -10.42 -19.79
N SER A 70 -1.95 -11.23 -18.77
CA SER A 70 -2.86 -11.42 -17.64
C SER A 70 -3.01 -10.15 -16.79
N LYS A 71 -2.05 -9.21 -16.81
CA LYS A 71 -2.25 -7.88 -16.22
C LYS A 71 -3.29 -7.08 -17.01
N VAL A 72 -3.27 -7.13 -18.34
CA VAL A 72 -4.30 -6.47 -19.18
C VAL A 72 -5.68 -7.03 -18.83
N ARG A 73 -5.82 -8.35 -18.67
CA ARG A 73 -7.07 -8.97 -18.18
C ARG A 73 -7.47 -8.47 -16.80
N SER A 74 -6.53 -8.43 -15.86
CA SER A 74 -6.80 -7.97 -14.50
C SER A 74 -7.26 -6.51 -14.48
N ARG A 75 -6.66 -5.64 -15.30
CA ARG A 75 -7.08 -4.25 -15.49
C ARG A 75 -8.47 -4.16 -16.10
N LYS A 76 -8.75 -4.97 -17.14
CA LYS A 76 -10.07 -5.06 -17.76
C LYS A 76 -11.13 -5.39 -16.70
N GLN A 77 -10.93 -6.46 -15.94
CA GLN A 77 -11.85 -6.86 -14.89
C GLN A 77 -12.06 -5.75 -13.86
N ALA A 78 -10.98 -5.11 -13.38
CA ALA A 78 -11.09 -4.00 -12.45
C ALA A 78 -11.90 -2.80 -12.99
N CYS A 79 -11.78 -2.50 -14.28
CA CYS A 79 -12.57 -1.45 -14.91
C CYS A 79 -14.00 -1.89 -15.25
N ASP A 80 -14.28 -3.20 -15.36
CA ASP A 80 -15.65 -3.71 -15.43
C ASP A 80 -16.32 -3.63 -14.04
N ASP A 81 -15.58 -3.92 -12.97
CA ASP A 81 -16.04 -3.84 -11.57
C ASP A 81 -16.22 -2.38 -11.10
N VAL A 82 -15.40 -1.46 -11.62
CA VAL A 82 -15.45 -0.01 -11.34
C VAL A 82 -15.45 0.77 -12.66
N PRO A 83 -16.61 0.93 -13.33
CA PRO A 83 -16.72 1.55 -14.64
C PRO A 83 -16.12 2.96 -14.74
N GLU A 84 -16.26 3.78 -13.69
CA GLU A 84 -15.71 5.14 -13.65
C GLU A 84 -14.18 5.16 -13.75
N LEU A 85 -13.51 4.14 -13.22
CA LEU A 85 -12.06 3.99 -13.35
C LEU A 85 -11.66 3.65 -14.79
N GLY A 86 -12.48 2.85 -15.48
CA GLY A 86 -12.34 2.57 -16.91
C GLY A 86 -12.50 3.81 -17.77
N VAL A 87 -13.51 4.64 -17.47
CA VAL A 87 -13.72 5.93 -18.15
C VAL A 87 -12.54 6.87 -17.95
N ALA A 88 -12.05 7.03 -16.71
CA ALA A 88 -10.88 7.85 -16.43
C ALA A 88 -9.62 7.37 -17.18
N LEU A 89 -9.42 6.05 -17.29
CA LEU A 89 -8.32 5.49 -18.08
C LEU A 89 -8.47 5.79 -19.58
N ALA A 90 -9.68 5.61 -20.12
CA ALA A 90 -10.00 5.85 -21.52
C ALA A 90 -9.94 7.34 -21.92
N ASN A 91 -10.10 8.26 -20.97
CA ASN A 91 -9.89 9.69 -21.19
C ASN A 91 -8.41 10.11 -21.05
N GLY A 92 -7.55 9.21 -20.56
CA GLY A 92 -6.16 9.54 -20.22
C GLY A 92 -6.02 10.36 -18.94
N ASP A 93 -7.05 10.40 -18.09
CA ASP A 93 -7.02 11.06 -16.78
C ASP A 93 -6.19 10.25 -15.77
N THR A 94 -6.05 8.93 -15.98
CA THR A 94 -5.20 8.05 -15.16
C THR A 94 -4.37 7.09 -16.01
N THR A 95 -3.63 6.17 -15.38
CA THR A 95 -2.75 5.20 -16.06
C THR A 95 -3.05 3.77 -15.61
N GLY A 96 -2.63 2.77 -16.40
CA GLY A 96 -2.76 1.37 -16.02
C GLY A 96 -2.02 1.01 -14.72
N GLU A 97 -1.03 1.77 -14.29
CA GLU A 97 -0.36 1.59 -13.00
C GLU A 97 -1.27 1.94 -11.81
N ARG A 98 -2.12 2.96 -11.96
CA ARG A 98 -3.14 3.30 -10.96
C ARG A 98 -4.24 2.24 -10.92
N VAL A 99 -4.61 1.67 -12.07
CA VAL A 99 -5.51 0.49 -12.13
C VAL A 99 -4.86 -0.72 -11.46
N ASP A 100 -3.58 -0.99 -11.73
CA ASP A 100 -2.84 -2.09 -11.10
C ASP A 100 -2.79 -1.96 -9.58
N THR A 101 -2.75 -0.73 -9.06
CA THR A 101 -2.81 -0.44 -7.61
C THR A 101 -4.18 -0.80 -7.03
N PHE A 102 -5.27 -0.53 -7.76
CA PHE A 102 -6.62 -0.95 -7.38
C PHE A 102 -6.77 -2.48 -7.40
N VAL A 103 -6.41 -3.16 -8.51
CA VAL A 103 -6.43 -4.64 -8.66
C VAL A 103 -5.75 -5.30 -7.46
N LYS A 104 -4.58 -4.76 -7.14
CA LYS A 104 -3.79 -5.13 -5.98
C LYS A 104 -4.63 -5.04 -4.69
N ALA A 105 -5.21 -3.89 -4.39
CA ALA A 105 -5.98 -3.70 -3.15
C ALA A 105 -7.25 -4.56 -3.09
N ALA A 106 -7.97 -4.71 -4.20
CA ALA A 106 -9.18 -5.52 -4.32
C ALA A 106 -8.91 -7.04 -4.28
N THR A 107 -7.65 -7.48 -4.28
CA THR A 107 -7.29 -8.90 -4.25
C THR A 107 -7.86 -9.59 -3.00
N GLY A 108 -8.64 -10.65 -3.24
CA GLY A 108 -9.23 -11.48 -2.18
C GLY A 108 -10.52 -10.91 -1.58
N LEU A 109 -11.16 -9.94 -2.26
CA LEU A 109 -12.54 -9.58 -1.97
C LEU A 109 -13.50 -10.59 -2.60
N THR A 110 -14.62 -10.83 -1.92
CA THR A 110 -15.79 -11.52 -2.47
C THR A 110 -16.54 -10.62 -3.44
N SER A 111 -17.43 -11.19 -4.26
CA SER A 111 -18.25 -10.42 -5.21
C SER A 111 -19.10 -9.36 -4.51
N ASP A 112 -19.65 -9.65 -3.33
CA ASP A 112 -20.45 -8.69 -2.56
C ASP A 112 -19.60 -7.54 -2.00
N GLU A 113 -18.39 -7.84 -1.50
CA GLU A 113 -17.46 -6.82 -1.04
C GLU A 113 -16.99 -5.94 -2.21
N LEU A 114 -16.75 -6.54 -3.37
CA LEU A 114 -16.36 -5.80 -4.57
C LEU A 114 -17.49 -4.90 -5.07
N GLY A 115 -18.75 -5.34 -4.99
CA GLY A 115 -19.92 -4.51 -5.26
C GLY A 115 -19.97 -3.26 -4.38
N ARG A 116 -19.73 -3.40 -3.07
CA ARG A 116 -19.63 -2.25 -2.14
C ARG A 116 -18.45 -1.33 -2.44
N VAL A 117 -17.32 -1.86 -2.93
CA VAL A 117 -16.22 -1.01 -3.43
C VAL A 117 -16.65 -0.23 -4.67
N GLY A 118 -17.39 -0.88 -5.58
CA GLY A 118 -17.90 -0.30 -6.81
C GLY A 118 -18.84 0.90 -6.58
N GLU A 119 -19.62 0.91 -5.50
CA GLU A 119 -20.46 2.06 -5.09
C GLU A 119 -19.64 3.35 -4.89
N HIS A 120 -18.34 3.24 -4.65
CA HIS A 120 -17.41 4.36 -4.51
C HIS A 120 -16.63 4.69 -5.79
N GLY A 121 -17.04 4.18 -6.95
CA GLY A 121 -16.32 4.28 -8.22
C GLY A 121 -15.93 5.71 -8.62
N GLY A 122 -16.86 6.67 -8.48
CA GLY A 122 -16.58 8.08 -8.75
C GLY A 122 -15.45 8.66 -7.88
N LEU A 123 -15.37 8.28 -6.60
CA LEU A 123 -14.31 8.71 -5.69
C LEU A 123 -12.97 8.05 -6.05
N ILE A 124 -13.00 6.77 -6.42
CA ILE A 124 -11.81 6.02 -6.87
C ILE A 124 -11.23 6.68 -8.13
N ALA A 125 -12.07 6.94 -9.14
CA ALA A 125 -11.67 7.57 -10.39
C ALA A 125 -11.12 8.99 -10.18
N ALA A 126 -11.79 9.82 -9.37
CA ALA A 126 -11.33 11.16 -9.05
C ALA A 126 -9.98 11.14 -8.33
N ALA A 127 -9.77 10.22 -7.38
CA ALA A 127 -8.48 10.05 -6.70
C ALA A 127 -7.40 9.54 -7.66
N ALA A 128 -7.73 8.60 -8.56
CA ALA A 128 -6.80 8.07 -9.55
C ALA A 128 -6.28 9.14 -10.52
N ALA A 129 -7.11 10.15 -10.82
CA ALA A 129 -6.77 11.24 -11.72
C ALA A 129 -6.00 12.39 -11.04
N ASN A 130 -6.41 12.78 -9.83
CA ASN A 130 -6.01 14.07 -9.26
C ASN A 130 -5.08 13.98 -8.05
N SER A 131 -4.89 12.79 -7.47
CA SER A 131 -4.13 12.65 -6.22
C SER A 131 -2.74 12.06 -6.41
N SER A 132 -1.84 12.33 -5.46
CA SER A 132 -0.53 11.69 -5.42
C SER A 132 -0.65 10.16 -5.26
N ASP A 133 0.40 9.41 -5.62
CA ASP A 133 0.41 7.94 -5.51
C ASP A 133 0.10 7.46 -4.08
N ARG A 134 0.59 8.20 -3.08
CA ARG A 134 0.34 7.91 -1.66
C ARG A 134 -1.13 8.09 -1.31
N GLN A 135 -1.70 9.26 -1.60
CA GLN A 135 -3.09 9.59 -1.30
C GLN A 135 -4.08 8.64 -2.00
N TYR A 136 -3.79 8.27 -3.24
CA TYR A 136 -4.61 7.31 -3.98
C TYR A 136 -4.58 5.93 -3.33
N ARG A 137 -3.40 5.44 -2.95
CA ARG A 137 -3.26 4.16 -2.26
C ARG A 137 -4.05 4.14 -0.96
N GLU A 138 -3.88 5.17 -0.13
CA GLU A 138 -4.62 5.33 1.14
C GLU A 138 -6.13 5.37 0.90
N THR A 139 -6.57 6.05 -0.16
CA THR A 139 -7.99 6.15 -0.52
C THR A 139 -8.58 4.79 -0.89
N ILE A 140 -7.90 4.00 -1.73
CA ILE A 140 -8.37 2.66 -2.10
C ILE A 140 -8.35 1.74 -0.89
N GLU A 141 -7.27 1.74 -0.11
CA GLU A 141 -7.14 0.89 1.07
C GLU A 141 -8.26 1.19 2.08
N ARG A 142 -8.63 2.46 2.25
CA ARG A 142 -9.79 2.88 3.05
C ARG A 142 -11.11 2.33 2.52
N ILE A 143 -11.37 2.45 1.22
CA ILE A 143 -12.62 1.96 0.61
C ILE A 143 -12.70 0.44 0.73
N VAL A 144 -11.64 -0.26 0.34
CA VAL A 144 -11.55 -1.73 0.39
C VAL A 144 -11.66 -2.24 1.83
N GLY A 145 -11.06 -1.54 2.79
CA GLY A 145 -11.17 -1.88 4.21
C GLY A 145 -12.62 -1.82 4.70
N ARG A 146 -13.36 -0.76 4.35
CA ARG A 146 -14.78 -0.60 4.72
C ARG A 146 -15.70 -1.61 4.08
N ALA A 147 -15.36 -2.06 2.87
CA ALA A 147 -16.20 -2.98 2.14
C ALA A 147 -16.22 -4.41 2.72
N ARG A 148 -15.30 -4.77 3.64
CA ARG A 148 -15.21 -6.12 4.22
C ARG A 148 -16.27 -6.35 5.30
N VAL A 149 -17.02 -7.45 5.22
CA VAL A 149 -18.12 -7.77 6.17
C VAL A 149 -17.60 -8.21 7.54
N ASP A 150 -16.48 -8.95 7.55
CA ASP A 150 -15.92 -9.58 8.75
C ASP A 150 -14.86 -8.72 9.46
N ASP A 151 -14.73 -7.44 9.09
CA ASP A 151 -13.63 -6.55 9.49
C ASP A 151 -12.24 -7.20 9.32
N GLY A 152 -12.10 -8.18 8.41
CA GLY A 152 -10.87 -8.92 8.15
C GLY A 152 -10.49 -9.96 9.21
N LEU A 153 -11.40 -10.39 10.09
CA LEU A 153 -11.14 -11.39 11.13
C LEU A 153 -10.74 -12.76 10.57
N ASP A 154 -11.44 -13.27 9.55
CA ASP A 154 -11.10 -14.57 8.95
C ASP A 154 -9.76 -14.49 8.24
N ARG A 155 -9.51 -13.36 7.58
CA ARG A 155 -8.22 -13.06 6.98
C ARG A 155 -7.11 -13.03 8.04
N LEU A 156 -7.30 -12.38 9.17
CA LEU A 156 -6.30 -12.35 10.24
C LEU A 156 -6.07 -13.76 10.79
N ALA A 157 -7.11 -14.58 10.95
CA ALA A 157 -6.99 -15.97 11.35
C ALA A 157 -6.16 -16.80 10.34
N GLN A 158 -6.37 -16.60 9.04
CA GLN A 158 -5.55 -17.22 7.99
C GLN A 158 -4.10 -16.73 8.03
N GLN A 159 -3.87 -15.42 8.20
CA GLN A 159 -2.53 -14.84 8.31
C GLN A 159 -1.76 -15.40 9.52
N ARG A 160 -2.43 -15.58 10.66
CA ARG A 160 -1.86 -16.23 11.85
C ARG A 160 -1.45 -17.68 11.56
N LYS A 161 -2.27 -18.44 10.84
CA LYS A 161 -1.94 -19.82 10.42
C LYS A 161 -0.80 -19.87 9.40
N ALA A 162 -0.59 -18.80 8.64
CA ALA A 162 0.45 -18.69 7.63
C ALA A 162 1.81 -18.21 8.17
N ALA A 163 1.93 -17.95 9.47
CA ALA A 163 3.20 -17.53 10.07
C ALA A 163 4.28 -18.63 9.94
N ARG A 164 5.48 -18.27 9.50
CA ARG A 164 6.59 -19.20 9.27
C ARG A 164 7.90 -18.57 9.72
N LEU A 165 8.81 -19.39 10.24
CA LEU A 165 10.18 -19.01 10.57
C LEU A 165 11.12 -20.05 9.97
N ARG A 166 12.17 -19.61 9.31
CA ARG A 166 13.21 -20.46 8.72
C ARG A 166 14.57 -19.97 9.19
N CYS A 167 15.42 -20.92 9.59
CA CYS A 167 16.82 -20.67 9.93
C CYS A 167 17.71 -21.55 9.07
N TRP A 168 18.87 -21.06 8.64
CA TRP A 168 19.86 -21.83 7.89
C TRP A 168 21.25 -21.23 8.06
N VAL A 169 22.30 -21.98 7.73
CA VAL A 169 23.68 -21.48 7.67
C VAL A 169 24.03 -21.21 6.20
N GLY A 170 24.56 -20.03 5.92
CA GLY A 170 25.00 -19.61 4.58
C GLY A 170 26.33 -20.26 4.18
N ALA A 171 26.69 -20.12 2.91
CA ALA A 171 27.97 -20.62 2.40
C ALA A 171 29.19 -19.90 3.00
N ASP A 172 28.98 -18.68 3.49
CA ASP A 172 29.91 -17.86 4.25
C ASP A 172 30.02 -18.25 5.73
N GLY A 173 29.26 -19.27 6.17
CA GLY A 173 29.19 -19.70 7.56
C GLY A 173 28.27 -18.84 8.44
N MET A 174 27.64 -17.80 7.89
CA MET A 174 26.76 -16.91 8.65
C MET A 174 25.43 -17.62 8.94
N TRP A 175 24.95 -17.51 10.19
CA TRP A 175 23.62 -17.99 10.54
C TRP A 175 22.56 -16.98 10.10
N ASN A 176 21.57 -17.45 9.34
CA ASN A 176 20.53 -16.65 8.74
C ASN A 176 19.15 -17.00 9.32
N LEU A 177 18.29 -15.98 9.41
CA LEU A 177 16.90 -16.06 9.86
C LEU A 177 15.99 -15.35 8.86
N ALA A 178 14.88 -15.99 8.48
CA ALA A 178 13.80 -15.34 7.75
C ALA A 178 12.44 -15.68 8.36
N GLY A 179 11.66 -14.65 8.65
CA GLY A 179 10.32 -14.76 9.24
C GLY A 179 9.23 -14.19 8.35
N LYS A 180 8.07 -14.82 8.39
CA LYS A 180 6.79 -14.28 7.90
C LYS A 180 5.81 -14.32 9.06
N LEU A 181 5.34 -13.16 9.50
CA LEU A 181 4.43 -13.01 10.64
C LEU A 181 3.08 -12.46 10.18
N ASP A 182 2.04 -12.71 10.98
CA ASP A 182 0.77 -11.99 10.85
C ASP A 182 0.95 -10.52 11.27
N PRO A 183 0.12 -9.60 10.75
CA PRO A 183 0.35 -8.16 10.94
C PRO A 183 0.39 -7.72 12.40
N VAL A 184 -0.35 -8.40 13.30
CA VAL A 184 -0.37 -8.06 14.74
C VAL A 184 0.96 -8.41 15.41
N ARG A 185 1.42 -9.65 15.22
CA ARG A 185 2.71 -10.08 15.81
C ARG A 185 3.89 -9.42 15.13
N GLY A 186 3.78 -9.16 13.83
CA GLY A 186 4.78 -8.45 13.04
C GLY A 186 4.98 -7.02 13.54
N SER A 187 3.90 -6.27 13.76
CA SER A 187 3.98 -4.90 14.28
C SER A 187 4.56 -4.82 15.69
N GLU A 188 4.21 -5.78 16.54
CA GLU A 188 4.75 -5.86 17.90
C GLU A 188 6.27 -6.09 17.87
N LEU A 189 6.73 -7.06 17.07
CA LEU A 189 8.17 -7.33 16.92
C LEU A 189 8.91 -6.14 16.28
N GLU A 190 8.34 -5.53 15.25
CA GLU A 190 8.92 -4.36 14.58
C GLU A 190 9.04 -3.17 15.54
N GLY A 191 8.01 -2.90 16.35
CA GLY A 191 8.05 -1.85 17.36
C GLY A 191 9.16 -2.08 18.39
N ARG A 192 9.29 -3.32 18.89
CA ARG A 192 10.36 -3.72 19.82
C ARG A 192 11.74 -3.58 19.19
N LEU A 193 11.90 -4.03 17.95
CA LEU A 193 13.16 -3.89 17.19
C LEU A 193 13.53 -2.43 17.03
N ARG A 194 12.62 -1.59 16.55
CA ARG A 194 12.85 -0.16 16.35
C ARG A 194 13.26 0.53 17.64
N ALA A 195 12.54 0.31 18.73
CA ALA A 195 12.87 0.90 20.03
C ALA A 195 14.23 0.45 20.55
N THR A 196 14.57 -0.84 20.36
CA THR A 196 15.88 -1.38 20.77
C THR A 196 17.01 -0.84 19.89
N ILE A 197 16.80 -0.71 18.58
CA ILE A 197 17.75 -0.09 17.64
C ILE A 197 18.02 1.35 18.06
N GLU A 198 16.98 2.16 18.30
CA GLU A 198 17.12 3.54 18.78
C GLU A 198 17.90 3.60 20.09
N ALA A 199 17.61 2.72 21.05
CA ALA A 199 18.36 2.67 22.30
C ALA A 199 19.84 2.32 22.10
N LEU A 200 20.16 1.39 21.19
CA LEU A 200 21.54 1.05 20.83
C LEU A 200 22.25 2.18 20.08
N PHE A 201 21.53 2.95 19.25
CA PHE A 201 22.07 4.13 18.57
C PHE A 201 22.46 5.24 19.55
N HIS A 202 21.64 5.48 20.58
CA HIS A 202 21.91 6.48 21.63
C HIS A 202 22.89 5.96 22.70
N GLY A 203 23.07 4.65 22.78
CA GLY A 203 24.02 3.98 23.67
C GLY A 203 25.42 3.85 23.06
N HIS A 204 26.24 3.02 23.70
CA HIS A 204 27.56 2.67 23.16
C HIS A 204 27.40 1.70 22.00
N THR A 205 27.81 2.12 20.80
CA THR A 205 27.91 1.23 19.64
C THR A 205 29.18 0.37 19.77
N PRO A 206 29.10 -0.96 19.60
CA PRO A 206 30.27 -1.84 19.63
C PRO A 206 31.38 -1.44 18.65
N ASP A 207 32.62 -1.73 19.01
CA ASP A 207 33.83 -1.37 18.23
C ASP A 207 33.88 -2.02 16.84
N ASP A 208 33.15 -3.12 16.63
CA ASP A 208 33.06 -3.87 15.38
C ASP A 208 31.94 -3.38 14.44
N ALA A 209 31.21 -2.33 14.80
CA ALA A 209 30.13 -1.81 13.97
C ALA A 209 30.67 -1.20 12.66
N PRO A 210 30.02 -1.48 11.50
CA PRO A 210 30.39 -0.88 10.22
C PRO A 210 30.36 0.66 10.26
N THR A 211 31.23 1.29 9.47
CA THR A 211 31.28 2.75 9.33
C THR A 211 30.27 3.30 8.33
N ASP A 212 29.87 2.49 7.34
CA ASP A 212 28.79 2.84 6.42
C ASP A 212 27.45 2.93 7.17
N ALA A 213 26.68 3.98 6.90
CA ALA A 213 25.45 4.27 7.65
C ALA A 213 24.35 3.23 7.44
N LEU A 214 24.26 2.65 6.24
CA LEU A 214 23.24 1.64 5.93
C LEU A 214 23.63 0.30 6.55
N GLU A 215 24.89 -0.11 6.40
CA GLU A 215 25.41 -1.34 7.01
C GLU A 215 25.38 -1.29 8.54
N ARG A 216 25.69 -0.13 9.14
CA ARG A 216 25.61 0.08 10.58
C ARG A 216 24.18 -0.09 11.11
N LYS A 217 23.19 0.40 10.37
CA LYS A 217 21.78 0.22 10.73
C LYS A 217 21.39 -1.25 10.73
N ASP A 218 21.79 -2.00 9.70
CA ASP A 218 21.48 -3.43 9.60
C ASP A 218 22.21 -4.25 10.67
N HIS A 219 23.47 -3.90 10.97
CA HIS A 219 24.23 -4.48 12.08
C HIS A 219 23.54 -4.24 13.43
N LEU A 220 23.09 -3.01 13.71
CA LEU A 220 22.35 -2.69 14.93
C LEU A 220 21.00 -3.40 15.01
N ALA A 221 20.33 -3.64 13.88
CA ALA A 221 19.10 -4.42 13.85
C ALA A 221 19.34 -5.89 14.24
N ALA A 222 20.47 -6.48 13.83
CA ALA A 222 20.86 -7.82 14.25
C ALA A 222 21.14 -7.90 15.76
N LEU A 223 21.89 -6.93 16.32
CA LEU A 223 22.15 -6.85 17.76
C LEU A 223 20.87 -6.61 18.57
N ALA A 224 19.96 -5.78 18.07
CA ALA A 224 18.67 -5.53 18.70
C ALA A 224 17.84 -6.82 18.80
N LEU A 225 17.83 -7.66 17.76
CA LEU A 225 17.15 -8.95 17.80
C LEU A 225 17.75 -9.88 18.86
N ILE A 226 19.08 -9.93 18.97
CA ILE A 226 19.78 -10.73 20.00
C ILE A 226 19.38 -10.26 21.40
N ALA A 227 19.46 -8.94 21.66
CA ALA A 227 19.08 -8.37 22.94
C ALA A 227 17.62 -8.65 23.32
N ILE A 228 16.71 -8.66 22.34
CA ILE A 228 15.31 -9.02 22.52
C ILE A 228 15.15 -10.49 22.94
N VAL A 229 15.88 -11.40 22.29
CA VAL A 229 15.83 -12.85 22.58
C VAL A 229 16.46 -13.18 23.93
N GLU A 230 17.56 -12.51 24.28
CA GLU A 230 18.23 -12.66 25.58
C GLU A 230 17.49 -12.00 26.74
N GLY A 231 16.47 -11.18 26.44
CA GLY A 231 15.71 -10.43 27.45
C GLY A 231 16.48 -9.25 28.04
N THR A 232 17.54 -8.80 27.37
CA THR A 232 18.38 -7.64 27.77
C THR A 232 17.93 -6.35 27.08
N ALA A 233 17.04 -6.44 26.09
CA ALA A 233 16.43 -5.27 25.46
C ALA A 233 15.67 -4.40 26.48
N PRO A 234 15.70 -3.07 26.32
CA PRO A 234 14.95 -2.17 27.19
C PRO A 234 13.46 -2.52 27.15
N ALA A 235 12.81 -2.42 28.31
CA ALA A 235 11.37 -2.59 28.41
C ALA A 235 10.70 -1.61 27.44
N THR A 236 10.02 -2.16 26.45
CA THR A 236 9.26 -1.37 25.49
C THR A 236 7.90 -1.10 26.11
N ALA A 237 7.45 0.16 26.06
CA ALA A 237 6.03 0.41 26.25
C ALA A 237 5.25 -0.42 25.20
N GLY A 238 4.09 -0.95 25.59
CA GLY A 238 3.20 -1.64 24.66
C GLY A 238 2.85 -0.76 23.44
N PRO A 239 2.14 -1.32 22.44
CA PRO A 239 1.74 -0.52 21.28
C PRO A 239 0.99 0.73 21.72
N ASP A 240 1.47 1.90 21.26
CA ASP A 240 0.74 3.16 21.42
C ASP A 240 -0.35 3.22 20.36
N VAL A 241 -1.59 3.47 20.80
CA VAL A 241 -2.77 3.54 19.94
C VAL A 241 -3.37 4.91 20.12
N THR A 242 -3.19 5.76 19.11
CA THR A 242 -3.91 7.04 19.05
C THR A 242 -5.30 6.83 18.47
N VAL A 243 -6.33 7.17 19.23
CA VAL A 243 -7.72 7.15 18.77
C VAL A 243 -8.19 8.59 18.63
N LEU A 244 -8.53 9.00 17.41
CA LEU A 244 -9.18 10.28 17.14
C LEU A 244 -10.68 10.04 17.00
N ILE A 245 -11.48 10.69 17.85
CA ILE A 245 -12.94 10.63 17.83
C ILE A 245 -13.43 12.05 17.60
N ASP A 246 -14.24 12.26 16.56
CA ASP A 246 -14.89 13.55 16.35
C ASP A 246 -16.01 13.77 17.38
N GLU A 247 -16.39 15.02 17.59
CA GLU A 247 -17.40 15.43 18.57
C GLU A 247 -18.72 14.66 18.41
N THR A 248 -19.19 14.47 17.16
CA THR A 248 -20.46 13.80 16.87
C THR A 248 -20.42 12.34 17.31
N SER A 249 -19.38 11.62 16.90
CA SER A 249 -19.21 10.21 17.31
C SER A 249 -19.04 10.04 18.82
N LEU A 250 -18.43 11.03 19.49
CA LEU A 250 -18.25 11.02 20.94
C LEU A 250 -19.58 11.22 21.68
N LEU A 251 -20.43 12.14 21.21
CA LEU A 251 -21.70 12.48 21.85
C LEU A 251 -22.80 11.44 21.57
N ASP A 252 -22.89 10.98 20.33
CA ASP A 252 -23.99 10.10 19.91
C ASP A 252 -23.68 8.62 20.21
N GLY A 253 -22.42 8.28 20.50
CA GLY A 253 -21.97 6.91 20.73
C GLY A 253 -22.07 6.00 19.50
N CYS A 254 -22.43 6.58 18.35
CA CYS A 254 -22.58 5.88 17.09
C CYS A 254 -21.36 6.13 16.20
N ARG A 255 -20.83 5.06 15.63
CA ARG A 255 -19.85 5.15 14.54
C ARG A 255 -20.52 5.81 13.34
N HIS A 256 -19.91 6.87 12.80
CA HIS A 256 -20.34 7.44 11.53
C HIS A 256 -19.69 6.72 10.33
N ASP A 257 -20.27 6.84 9.14
CA ASP A 257 -19.80 6.17 7.90
C ASP A 257 -18.35 6.51 7.52
N HIS A 258 -17.83 7.62 8.04
CA HIS A 258 -16.47 8.09 7.77
C HIS A 258 -15.40 7.62 8.75
N SER A 259 -15.70 6.76 9.74
CA SER A 259 -14.68 6.38 10.74
C SER A 259 -13.56 5.56 10.09
N ILE A 260 -12.32 5.79 10.52
CA ILE A 260 -11.10 5.19 9.97
C ILE A 260 -10.35 4.49 11.11
N ILE A 261 -9.83 3.31 10.81
CA ILE A 261 -8.84 2.65 11.66
C ILE A 261 -7.56 2.62 10.85
N ASP A 262 -6.62 3.48 11.22
CA ASP A 262 -5.27 3.47 10.66
C ASP A 262 -4.31 3.04 11.76
N ALA A 263 -3.81 1.81 11.65
CA ALA A 263 -2.81 1.28 12.57
C ALA A 263 -1.37 1.57 12.10
N GLY A 264 -1.18 2.32 10.99
CA GLY A 264 0.13 2.58 10.41
C GLY A 264 0.81 1.36 9.77
N LEU A 265 0.11 0.23 9.65
CA LEU A 265 0.65 -1.06 9.20
C LEU A 265 0.37 -1.39 7.72
N GLY A 266 0.08 -0.36 6.93
CA GLY A 266 -0.19 -0.48 5.50
C GLY A 266 -1.48 -1.24 5.16
N ARG A 267 -1.51 -1.73 3.91
CA ARG A 267 -2.63 -2.17 3.06
C ARG A 267 -3.88 -2.83 3.66
N PHE A 268 -3.81 -3.40 4.86
CA PHE A 268 -4.93 -4.15 5.44
C PHE A 268 -5.32 -3.72 6.86
N GLY A 269 -4.62 -2.76 7.46
CA GLY A 269 -4.90 -2.31 8.82
C GLY A 269 -4.91 -3.46 9.85
N LEU A 270 -5.43 -3.18 11.04
CA LEU A 270 -5.77 -4.20 12.03
C LEU A 270 -7.29 -4.27 12.17
N PRO A 271 -7.87 -5.47 12.37
CA PRO A 271 -9.30 -5.58 12.70
C PRO A 271 -9.62 -4.76 13.95
N ILE A 272 -10.78 -4.09 13.97
CA ILE A 272 -11.20 -3.22 15.08
C ILE A 272 -11.17 -3.94 16.43
N GLU A 273 -11.54 -5.22 16.45
CA GLU A 273 -11.52 -6.03 17.67
C GLU A 273 -10.10 -6.22 18.24
N THR A 274 -9.07 -6.19 17.40
CA THR A 274 -7.68 -6.21 17.87
C THR A 274 -7.33 -4.90 18.56
N VAL A 275 -7.73 -3.76 17.98
CA VAL A 275 -7.52 -2.43 18.56
C VAL A 275 -8.31 -2.26 19.86
N ARG A 276 -9.57 -2.70 19.90
CA ARG A 276 -10.41 -2.72 21.12
C ARG A 276 -9.75 -3.52 22.23
N ARG A 277 -9.23 -4.71 21.91
CA ARG A 277 -8.51 -5.53 22.89
C ARG A 277 -7.28 -4.81 23.44
N TRP A 278 -6.51 -4.11 22.61
CA TRP A 278 -5.38 -3.30 23.08
C TRP A 278 -5.84 -2.16 23.98
N ALA A 279 -6.92 -1.45 23.62
CA ALA A 279 -7.50 -0.40 24.46
C ALA A 279 -7.98 -0.91 25.83
N CYS A 280 -8.50 -2.15 25.91
CA CYS A 280 -8.88 -2.77 27.18
C CYS A 280 -7.70 -3.14 28.08
N LEU A 281 -6.52 -3.38 27.51
CA LEU A 281 -5.31 -3.78 28.23
C LEU A 281 -4.38 -2.60 28.53
N GLY A 282 -4.52 -1.51 27.79
CA GLY A 282 -3.70 -0.31 27.88
C GLY A 282 -4.22 0.72 28.88
N THR A 283 -3.36 1.67 29.21
CA THR A 283 -3.76 2.89 29.93
C THR A 283 -4.30 3.90 28.93
N ILE A 284 -5.55 4.32 29.10
CA ILE A 284 -6.18 5.32 28.22
C ILE A 284 -5.91 6.72 28.76
N THR A 285 -5.23 7.55 27.96
CA THR A 285 -5.00 8.97 28.26
C THR A 285 -5.88 9.82 27.34
N PRO A 286 -7.02 10.36 27.81
CA PRO A 286 -7.87 11.20 26.99
C PRO A 286 -7.22 12.58 26.79
N VAL A 287 -7.15 13.02 25.53
CA VAL A 287 -6.79 14.39 25.17
C VAL A 287 -8.01 14.99 24.46
N VAL A 288 -8.62 16.01 25.08
CA VAL A 288 -9.74 16.75 24.49
C VAL A 288 -9.17 18.03 23.91
N VAL A 289 -9.25 18.18 22.58
CA VAL A 289 -8.86 19.39 21.87
C VAL A 289 -10.13 20.11 21.45
N ALA A 290 -10.29 21.36 21.87
CA ALA A 290 -11.43 22.19 21.48
C ALA A 290 -11.25 22.73 20.05
N ALA A 291 -12.33 23.20 19.43
CA ALA A 291 -12.32 23.67 18.04
C ALA A 291 -11.39 24.87 17.79
N ASP A 292 -10.95 25.57 18.84
CA ASP A 292 -10.03 26.71 18.84
C ASP A 292 -8.55 26.33 19.04
N GLY A 293 -8.26 25.06 19.37
CA GLY A 293 -6.89 24.55 19.59
C GLY A 293 -6.39 24.75 21.01
#